data_AF-A0A7X7TUS8-F1
#
_entry.id   AF-A0A7X7TUS8-F1
#
_cell.length_a   1.000
_cell.length_b   1.000
_cell.length_c   1.000
_cell.angle_alpha   90.00
_cell.angle_beta   90.00
_cell.angle_gamma   90.00
#
_symmetry.space_group_name_H-M   'P 1'
#
loop_
_entity.id
_entity.type
_entity.pdbx_description
1 polymer ?
#
loop_
_entity_poly.entity_id
_entity_poly.type
_entity_poly.pdbx_seq_one_letter_code
_entity_poly.pdbx_strand_id
1 'polypeptide(L)'
;MKLKVVIISFFVALSFSSCNLVNQQIGGYYFNKAKKIAHSNEVSEREIDKFYDYLMKALDYKNNIPESIELVDNVTQASLKAGYIKAYENELKFYKKYVEKNPQSWDVYLNIINIFSLKGDLYNLSTLKDDFDKRSQSNKNFKILSFLVSTNLLYWTQSYGELSLYNSYDETMDYLNRYCSYSRGIKEVIDLNNRLFFKDADPGLYYYFTSSVSDINAKMPSINRNCQILDKSTVTPDFAKLIKYTVEGNKYFAKKDYSNAIIYYKAALRVDDSFYPAKKNLIETEFQNQLSLSLMKKDKTKLVNFIYDSLGELDNVISSTESITQLPFSDSDKFISSVLSLKAAMMSVLIDDNISDSKKARIEKNINDLLNDAIKYDPQNKMAKELLNRLFQK
;
A
#
# COMPACT_ATOMS: atom_id res chain seq x y z
N MET A 1 14.72 54.96 47.60
CA MET A 1 15.06 53.62 47.06
C MET A 1 14.03 53.04 46.08
N LYS A 2 12.76 53.47 46.06
CA LYS A 2 11.71 52.89 45.19
C LYS A 2 11.75 53.31 43.70
N LEU A 3 12.36 54.45 43.36
CA LEU A 3 12.38 54.95 41.96
C LEU A 3 13.42 54.24 41.06
N LYS A 4 14.56 53.80 41.63
CA LYS A 4 15.60 53.07 40.87
C LYS A 4 15.16 51.66 40.45
N VAL A 5 14.28 51.01 41.22
CA VAL A 5 13.76 49.68 40.90
C VAL A 5 12.76 49.73 39.73
N VAL A 6 11.95 50.79 39.63
CA VAL A 6 10.97 50.95 38.53
C VAL A 6 11.66 51.23 37.19
N ILE A 7 12.72 52.04 37.17
CA ILE A 7 13.46 52.38 35.94
C ILE A 7 14.24 51.16 35.39
N ILE A 8 14.80 50.34 36.28
CA ILE A 8 15.50 49.10 35.87
C ILE A 8 14.48 48.09 35.32
N SER A 9 13.32 47.90 35.96
CA SER A 9 12.26 47.03 35.43
C SER A 9 11.69 47.50 34.09
N PHE A 10 11.61 48.81 33.86
CA PHE A 10 11.13 49.38 32.58
C PHE A 10 12.14 49.22 31.44
N PHE A 11 13.45 49.38 31.72
CA PHE A 11 14.51 49.14 30.73
C PHE A 11 14.67 47.65 30.38
N VAL A 12 14.46 46.77 31.35
CA VAL A 12 14.44 45.31 31.13
C VAL A 12 13.21 44.91 30.29
N ALA A 13 12.03 45.47 30.55
CA ALA A 13 10.83 45.22 29.74
C ALA A 13 10.93 45.75 28.29
N LEU A 14 11.63 46.88 28.06
CA LEU A 14 11.88 47.45 26.73
C LEU A 14 12.97 46.70 25.94
N SER A 15 13.94 46.08 26.62
CA SER A 15 14.98 45.27 25.96
C SER A 15 14.46 43.89 25.53
N PHE A 16 13.43 43.34 26.21
CA PHE A 16 12.76 42.12 25.75
C PHE A 16 11.79 42.33 24.58
N SER A 17 11.17 43.51 24.46
CA SER A 17 10.24 43.82 23.37
C SER A 17 10.92 44.24 22.06
N SER A 18 12.09 44.89 22.14
CA SER A 18 12.89 45.28 20.96
C SER A 18 13.55 44.10 20.23
N CYS A 19 13.94 43.04 20.95
CA CYS A 19 14.48 41.82 20.32
C CYS A 19 13.45 41.11 19.42
N ASN A 20 12.15 41.22 19.75
CA ASN A 20 11.09 40.56 18.99
C ASN A 20 10.87 41.23 17.60
N LEU A 21 10.96 42.56 17.52
CA LEU A 21 10.81 43.30 16.27
C LEU A 21 11.95 43.03 15.27
N VAL A 22 13.19 42.98 15.76
CA VAL A 22 14.36 42.69 14.92
C VAL A 22 14.27 41.26 14.35
N ASN A 23 13.93 40.28 15.18
CA ASN A 23 13.72 38.91 14.72
C ASN A 23 12.58 38.81 13.69
N GLN A 24 11.47 39.54 13.87
CA GLN A 24 10.41 39.57 12.89
C GLN A 24 10.85 40.15 11.53
N GLN A 25 11.68 41.19 11.52
CA GLN A 25 12.22 41.76 10.28
C GLN A 25 13.16 40.79 9.57
N ILE A 26 14.08 40.16 10.31
CA ILE A 26 15.03 39.19 9.75
C ILE A 26 14.28 37.96 9.20
N GLY A 27 13.29 37.45 9.93
CA GLY A 27 12.45 36.35 9.45
C GLY A 27 11.68 36.71 8.18
N GLY A 28 11.11 37.92 8.11
CA GLY A 28 10.45 38.43 6.91
C GLY A 28 11.40 38.57 5.72
N TYR A 29 12.63 39.03 5.95
CA TYR A 29 13.66 39.14 4.91
C TYR A 29 13.98 37.80 4.27
N TYR A 30 14.20 36.75 5.06
CA TYR A 30 14.48 35.42 4.53
C TYR A 30 13.27 34.80 3.84
N PHE A 31 12.07 34.97 4.39
CA PHE A 31 10.84 34.49 3.75
C PHE A 31 10.63 35.15 2.37
N ASN A 32 10.85 36.46 2.26
CA ASN A 32 10.74 37.18 0.97
C ASN A 32 11.77 36.67 -0.06
N LYS A 33 12.96 36.28 0.37
CA LYS A 33 13.93 35.62 -0.52
C LYS A 33 13.45 34.27 -1.02
N ALA A 34 12.85 33.45 -0.15
CA ALA A 34 12.24 32.19 -0.56
C ALA A 34 11.09 32.43 -1.56
N LYS A 35 10.18 33.38 -1.25
CA LYS A 35 9.08 33.76 -2.15
C LYS A 35 9.58 34.19 -3.53
N LYS A 36 10.67 34.96 -3.60
CA LYS A 36 11.28 35.36 -4.89
C LYS A 36 11.73 34.17 -5.74
N ILE A 37 12.29 33.13 -5.13
CA ILE A 37 12.68 31.90 -5.85
C ILE A 37 11.45 31.16 -6.35
N ALA A 38 10.44 30.99 -5.49
CA ALA A 38 9.21 30.28 -5.81
C ALA A 38 8.40 30.89 -6.97
N HIS A 39 8.54 32.20 -7.21
CA HIS A 39 7.84 32.91 -8.29
C HIS A 39 8.69 33.06 -9.57
N SER A 40 9.89 32.46 -9.62
CA SER A 40 10.71 32.47 -10.83
C SER A 40 10.20 31.43 -11.83
N ASN A 41 10.16 31.79 -13.12
CA ASN A 41 9.67 30.90 -14.19
C ASN A 41 10.60 29.71 -14.46
N GLU A 42 11.89 29.88 -14.17
CA GLU A 42 12.91 28.83 -14.25
C GLU A 42 13.69 28.83 -12.93
N VAL A 43 13.81 27.66 -12.31
CA VAL A 43 14.50 27.49 -11.02
C VAL A 43 15.43 26.30 -11.14
N SER A 44 16.72 26.52 -10.90
CA SER A 44 17.70 25.44 -10.82
C SER A 44 17.58 24.64 -9.52
N GLU A 45 18.06 23.39 -9.50
CA GLU A 45 18.11 22.57 -8.27
C GLU A 45 18.81 23.29 -7.11
N ARG A 46 19.86 24.05 -7.40
CA ARG A 46 20.59 24.85 -6.40
C ARG A 46 19.75 25.99 -5.83
N GLU A 47 18.86 26.57 -6.63
CA GLU A 47 17.93 27.60 -6.17
C GLU A 47 16.79 26.98 -5.36
N ILE A 48 16.32 25.79 -5.70
CA ILE A 48 15.38 25.02 -4.88
C ILE A 48 16.00 24.72 -3.51
N ASP A 49 17.26 24.27 -3.44
CA ASP A 49 17.95 24.08 -2.16
C ASP A 49 18.03 25.39 -1.34
N LYS A 50 18.38 26.51 -1.99
CA LYS A 50 18.39 27.83 -1.34
C LYS A 50 17.02 28.27 -0.86
N PHE A 51 15.96 27.92 -1.58
CA PHE A 51 14.58 28.20 -1.18
C PHE A 51 14.28 27.59 0.19
N TYR A 52 14.57 26.30 0.38
CA TYR A 52 14.39 25.64 1.68
C TYR A 52 15.33 26.20 2.74
N ASP A 53 16.60 26.49 2.42
CA ASP A 53 17.54 27.12 3.36
C ASP A 53 17.02 28.47 3.87
N TYR A 54 16.43 29.29 2.99
CA TYR A 54 15.83 30.56 3.37
C TYR A 54 14.59 30.38 4.23
N LEU A 55 13.74 29.39 3.96
CA LEU A 55 12.60 29.08 4.82
C LEU A 55 13.04 28.60 6.20
N MET A 56 14.05 27.72 6.25
CA MET A 56 14.60 27.22 7.51
C MET A 56 15.18 28.35 8.37
N LYS A 57 15.87 29.31 7.73
CA LYS A 57 16.36 30.53 8.40
C LYS A 57 15.22 31.42 8.83
N ALA A 58 14.21 31.64 8.00
CA ALA A 58 13.05 32.45 8.36
C ALA A 58 12.37 31.88 9.62
N LEU A 59 12.26 30.55 9.71
CA LEU A 59 11.65 29.84 10.82
C LEU A 59 12.49 29.92 12.12
N ASP A 60 13.81 30.13 12.02
CA ASP A 60 14.64 30.40 13.20
C ASP A 60 14.23 31.70 13.91
N TYR A 61 13.83 32.72 13.15
CA TYR A 61 13.48 34.04 13.68
C TYR A 61 11.96 34.23 13.88
N LYS A 62 11.11 33.50 13.16
CA LYS A 62 9.65 33.55 13.29
C LYS A 62 9.10 32.16 13.55
N ASN A 63 8.38 32.00 14.67
CA ASN A 63 7.77 30.70 15.00
C ASN A 63 6.73 30.28 13.98
N ASN A 64 5.90 31.22 13.49
CA ASN A 64 4.94 30.96 12.43
C ASN A 64 5.21 31.88 11.23
N ILE A 65 5.15 31.30 10.04
CA ILE A 65 5.27 31.99 8.76
C ILE A 65 4.03 31.65 7.94
N PRO A 66 3.03 32.54 7.88
CA PRO A 66 1.85 32.35 7.04
C PRO A 66 2.26 32.07 5.59
N GLU A 67 1.44 31.30 4.85
CA GLU A 67 1.67 30.89 3.46
C GLU A 67 2.88 29.95 3.23
N SER A 68 3.77 29.75 4.22
CA SER A 68 4.98 28.97 4.00
C SER A 68 4.73 27.50 3.67
N ILE A 69 3.66 26.90 4.23
CA ILE A 69 3.28 25.51 3.96
C ILE A 69 2.85 25.35 2.49
N GLU A 70 1.91 26.17 2.03
CA GLU A 70 1.45 26.18 0.63
C GLU A 70 2.58 26.49 -0.35
N LEU A 71 3.48 27.42 0.01
CA LEU A 71 4.64 27.75 -0.80
C LEU A 71 5.60 26.56 -0.95
N VAL A 72 5.83 25.84 0.15
CA VAL A 72 6.64 24.61 0.14
C VAL A 72 5.99 23.55 -0.72
N ASP A 73 4.70 23.26 -0.51
CA ASP A 73 3.97 22.26 -1.29
C ASP A 73 4.08 22.55 -2.80
N ASN A 74 3.85 23.81 -3.21
CA ASN A 74 3.93 24.21 -4.62
C ASN A 74 5.33 24.04 -5.22
N VAL A 75 6.37 24.47 -4.50
CA VAL A 75 7.76 24.35 -4.97
C VAL A 75 8.19 22.88 -5.01
N THR A 76 7.84 22.08 -3.99
CA THR A 76 8.15 20.65 -3.97
C THR A 76 7.48 19.95 -5.16
N GLN A 77 6.19 20.15 -5.38
CA GLN A 77 5.44 19.52 -6.48
C GLN A 77 6.00 19.90 -7.85
N ALA A 78 6.34 21.17 -8.07
CA ALA A 78 6.98 21.62 -9.30
C ALA A 78 8.37 20.96 -9.49
N SER A 79 9.16 20.90 -8.42
CA SER A 79 10.50 20.28 -8.43
C SER A 79 10.46 18.79 -8.74
N LEU A 80 9.48 18.07 -8.18
CA LEU A 80 9.30 16.64 -8.42
C LEU A 80 8.86 16.33 -9.85
N LYS A 81 7.98 17.16 -10.43
CA LYS A 81 7.61 17.07 -11.84
C LYS A 81 8.81 17.30 -12.77
N ALA A 82 9.79 18.10 -12.33
CA ALA A 82 11.05 18.32 -13.02
C ALA A 82 12.11 17.23 -12.75
N GLY A 83 11.80 16.21 -11.93
CA GLY A 83 12.70 15.09 -11.62
C GLY A 83 13.62 15.31 -10.41
N TYR A 84 13.49 16.41 -9.68
CA TYR A 84 14.33 16.71 -8.51
C TYR A 84 13.82 16.03 -7.22
N ILE A 85 14.17 14.76 -7.04
CA ILE A 85 13.68 13.91 -5.94
C ILE A 85 14.05 14.45 -4.54
N LYS A 86 15.21 15.13 -4.41
CA LYS A 86 15.71 15.69 -3.15
C LYS A 86 14.80 16.79 -2.57
N ALA A 87 13.89 17.36 -3.37
CA ALA A 87 12.86 18.28 -2.89
C ALA A 87 12.05 17.69 -1.73
N TYR A 88 11.66 16.41 -1.79
CA TYR A 88 10.95 15.74 -0.69
C TYR A 88 11.74 15.70 0.62
N GLU A 89 13.06 15.54 0.56
CA GLU A 89 13.89 15.52 1.78
C GLU A 89 13.96 16.90 2.42
N ASN A 90 14.07 17.94 1.61
CA ASN A 90 14.12 19.31 2.08
C ASN A 90 12.76 19.76 2.65
N GLU A 91 11.66 19.40 1.99
CA GLU A 91 10.29 19.60 2.49
C GLU A 91 10.09 18.93 3.84
N LEU A 92 10.47 17.65 3.97
CA LEU A 92 10.35 16.92 5.23
C LEU A 92 11.18 17.54 6.35
N LYS A 93 12.40 18.02 6.06
CA LYS A 93 13.24 18.74 7.03
C LYS A 93 12.55 20.03 7.49
N PHE A 94 11.97 20.78 6.56
CA PHE A 94 11.23 21.99 6.87
C PHE A 94 10.02 21.71 7.74
N TYR A 95 9.17 20.74 7.37
CA TYR A 95 7.98 20.38 8.14
C TYR A 95 8.30 19.89 9.54
N LYS A 96 9.34 19.05 9.72
CA LYS A 96 9.78 18.61 11.05
C LYS A 96 10.15 19.80 11.95
N LYS A 97 10.94 20.75 11.44
CA LYS A 97 11.27 21.98 12.19
C LYS A 97 10.05 22.86 12.43
N TYR A 98 9.12 22.91 11.47
CA TYR A 98 7.91 23.70 11.59
C TYR A 98 6.99 23.18 12.71
N VAL A 99 6.79 21.87 12.83
CA VAL A 99 5.96 21.28 13.89
C VAL A 99 6.63 21.32 15.27
N GLU A 100 7.97 21.35 15.33
CA GLU A 100 8.70 21.62 16.58
C GLU A 100 8.36 23.01 17.13
N LYS A 101 8.22 24.01 16.25
CA LYS A 101 7.85 25.38 16.64
C LYS A 101 6.34 25.61 16.76
N ASN A 102 5.54 24.85 16.03
CA ASN A 102 4.09 24.93 16.01
C ASN A 102 3.47 23.54 16.25
N PRO A 103 3.44 23.06 17.51
CA PRO A 103 3.02 21.69 17.82
C PRO A 103 1.56 21.37 17.50
N GLN A 104 0.75 22.37 17.16
CA GLN A 104 -0.67 22.24 16.81
C GLN A 104 -0.94 22.41 15.31
N SER A 105 0.10 22.44 14.47
CA SER A 105 -0.05 22.49 13.01
C SER A 105 -0.38 21.10 12.44
N TRP A 106 -1.64 20.69 12.63
CA TRP A 106 -2.14 19.37 12.26
C TRP A 106 -2.03 19.07 10.78
N ASP A 107 -2.24 20.07 9.94
CA ASP A 107 -2.03 20.05 8.50
C ASP A 107 -0.59 19.64 8.13
N VAL A 108 0.40 20.18 8.83
CA VAL A 108 1.81 19.85 8.59
C VAL A 108 2.12 18.43 9.02
N TYR A 109 1.54 17.94 10.12
CA TYR A 109 1.66 16.52 10.47
C TYR A 109 1.04 15.61 9.41
N LEU A 110 -0.11 15.97 8.83
CA LEU A 110 -0.73 15.22 7.74
C LEU A 110 0.19 15.18 6.51
N ASN A 111 0.83 16.30 6.15
CA ASN A 111 1.79 16.34 5.05
C ASN A 111 3.00 15.43 5.31
N ILE A 112 3.53 15.42 6.54
CA ILE A 112 4.61 14.50 6.93
C ILE A 112 4.18 13.03 6.76
N ILE A 113 2.98 12.66 7.24
CA ILE A 113 2.43 11.30 7.09
C ILE A 113 2.29 10.95 5.61
N ASN A 114 1.76 11.87 4.80
CA ASN A 114 1.56 11.66 3.37
C ASN A 114 2.89 11.42 2.64
N ILE A 115 3.93 12.21 2.93
CA ILE A 115 5.27 12.03 2.32
C ILE A 115 5.83 10.65 2.63
N PHE A 116 5.77 10.20 3.89
CA PHE A 116 6.27 8.86 4.23
C PHE A 116 5.39 7.75 3.65
N SER A 117 4.08 7.95 3.59
CA SER A 117 3.16 7.00 2.96
C SER A 117 3.42 6.85 1.46
N LEU A 118 3.57 7.95 0.71
CA LEU A 118 3.86 7.91 -0.72
C LEU A 118 5.17 7.18 -1.03
N LYS A 119 6.16 7.27 -0.14
CA LYS A 119 7.45 6.57 -0.25
C LYS A 119 7.40 5.10 0.20
N GLY A 120 6.32 4.66 0.84
CA GLY A 120 6.26 3.34 1.48
C GLY A 120 7.29 3.17 2.61
N ASP A 121 7.66 4.26 3.28
CA ASP A 121 8.69 4.28 4.32
C ASP A 121 8.13 3.81 5.68
N LEU A 122 8.02 2.49 5.82
CA LEU A 122 7.40 1.87 7.00
C LEU A 122 8.17 2.16 8.29
N TYR A 123 9.48 2.33 8.21
CA TYR A 123 10.31 2.60 9.38
C TYR A 123 9.98 3.98 9.96
N ASN A 124 9.97 5.02 9.12
CA ASN A 124 9.62 6.35 9.57
C ASN A 124 8.13 6.48 9.95
N LEU A 125 7.22 5.79 9.25
CA LEU A 125 5.83 5.69 9.67
C LEU A 125 5.71 5.04 11.06
N SER A 126 6.37 3.92 11.32
CA SER A 126 6.34 3.27 12.64
C SER A 126 6.90 4.20 13.73
N THR A 127 8.00 4.90 13.43
CA THR A 127 8.61 5.86 14.38
C THR A 127 7.66 7.01 14.70
N LEU A 128 6.95 7.55 13.69
CA LEU A 128 5.92 8.57 13.91
C LEU A 128 4.76 8.04 14.73
N LYS A 129 4.30 6.82 14.46
CA LYS A 129 3.22 6.19 15.22
C LYS A 129 3.58 6.15 16.71
N ASP A 130 4.80 5.70 17.04
CA ASP A 130 5.27 5.59 18.41
C ASP A 130 5.37 6.95 19.12
N ASP A 131 5.81 8.00 18.42
CA ASP A 131 5.82 9.38 18.95
C ASP A 131 4.39 9.90 19.18
N PHE A 132 3.48 9.69 18.22
CA PHE A 132 2.09 10.10 18.34
C PHE A 132 1.34 9.34 19.43
N ASP A 133 1.58 8.04 19.59
CA ASP A 133 1.00 7.24 20.68
C ASP A 133 1.43 7.76 22.05
N LYS A 134 2.71 8.13 22.23
CA LYS A 134 3.18 8.76 23.48
C LYS A 134 2.45 10.07 23.76
N ARG A 135 2.28 10.92 22.75
CA ARG A 135 1.61 12.22 22.90
C ARG A 135 0.09 12.10 23.06
N SER A 136 -0.50 11.01 22.55
CA SER A 136 -1.95 10.75 22.58
C SER A 136 -2.54 10.70 23.99
N GLN A 137 -1.72 10.38 25.00
CA GLN A 137 -2.12 10.39 26.42
C GLN A 137 -2.60 11.76 26.88
N SER A 138 -2.08 12.83 26.28
CA SER A 138 -2.39 14.22 26.63
C SER A 138 -3.31 14.92 25.63
N ASN A 139 -3.43 14.40 24.40
CA ASN A 139 -4.13 15.08 23.32
C ASN A 139 -4.68 14.10 22.29
N LYS A 140 -6.02 14.10 22.15
CA LYS A 140 -6.77 13.24 21.22
C LYS A 140 -6.42 13.45 19.74
N ASN A 141 -5.93 14.62 19.34
CA ASN A 141 -5.49 14.86 17.96
C ASN A 141 -4.28 13.97 17.61
N PHE A 142 -3.37 13.72 18.55
CA PHE A 142 -2.28 12.76 18.32
C PHE A 142 -2.77 11.31 18.26
N LYS A 143 -3.86 10.95 18.95
CA LYS A 143 -4.51 9.63 18.76
C LYS A 143 -5.08 9.48 17.35
N ILE A 144 -5.66 10.56 16.80
CA ILE A 144 -6.11 10.58 15.39
C ILE A 144 -4.92 10.45 14.43
N LEU A 145 -3.84 11.21 14.62
CA LEU A 145 -2.65 11.09 13.78
C LEU A 145 -2.03 9.69 13.84
N SER A 146 -1.94 9.08 15.03
CA SER A 146 -1.50 7.69 15.19
C SER A 146 -2.39 6.70 14.43
N PHE A 147 -3.71 6.91 14.45
CA PHE A 147 -4.64 6.13 13.64
C PHE A 147 -4.36 6.27 12.15
N LEU A 148 -4.19 7.49 11.65
CA LEU A 148 -3.89 7.74 10.24
C LEU A 148 -2.55 7.11 9.82
N VAL A 149 -1.53 7.13 10.69
CA VAL A 149 -0.29 6.40 10.44
C VAL A 149 -0.53 4.88 10.40
N SER A 150 -1.34 4.36 11.33
CA SER A 150 -1.66 2.93 11.41
C SER A 150 -2.41 2.43 10.18
N THR A 151 -3.31 3.23 9.60
CA THR A 151 -4.01 2.85 8.35
C THR A 151 -3.05 2.79 7.16
N ASN A 152 -2.11 3.74 7.07
CA ASN A 152 -1.06 3.70 6.03
C ASN A 152 -0.13 2.49 6.21
N LEU A 153 0.30 2.20 7.45
CA LEU A 153 1.08 1.01 7.77
C LEU A 153 0.32 -0.27 7.40
N LEU A 154 -0.98 -0.35 7.70
CA LEU A 154 -1.84 -1.47 7.35
C LEU A 154 -1.85 -1.71 5.83
N TYR A 155 -2.08 -0.67 5.02
CA TYR A 155 -2.14 -0.79 3.56
C TYR A 155 -0.81 -1.20 2.94
N TRP A 156 0.30 -0.60 3.34
CA TRP A 156 1.60 -1.02 2.83
C TRP A 156 1.99 -2.41 3.29
N THR A 157 1.69 -2.77 4.54
CA THR A 157 1.94 -4.12 5.06
C THR A 157 1.14 -5.16 4.27
N GLN A 158 -0.10 -4.84 3.85
CA GLN A 158 -0.84 -5.69 2.92
C GLN A 158 -0.10 -5.84 1.59
N SER A 159 0.32 -4.75 0.95
CA SER A 159 1.01 -4.82 -0.35
C SER A 159 2.32 -5.61 -0.28
N TYR A 160 3.14 -5.40 0.75
CA TYR A 160 4.35 -6.21 0.95
C TYR A 160 4.02 -7.66 1.33
N GLY A 161 2.94 -7.87 2.08
CA GLY A 161 2.39 -9.19 2.36
C GLY A 161 2.01 -9.95 1.10
N GLU A 162 1.31 -9.31 0.16
CA GLU A 162 0.95 -9.89 -1.15
C GLU A 162 2.21 -10.30 -1.93
N LEU A 163 3.26 -9.47 -1.94
CA LEU A 163 4.53 -9.79 -2.61
C LEU A 163 5.27 -10.94 -1.92
N SER A 164 5.25 -11.00 -0.59
CA SER A 164 5.94 -12.03 0.19
C SER A 164 5.44 -13.45 -0.07
N LEU A 165 4.21 -13.60 -0.59
CA LEU A 165 3.63 -14.89 -1.00
C LEU A 165 4.46 -15.63 -2.06
N TYR A 166 5.39 -14.93 -2.72
CA TYR A 166 6.32 -15.48 -3.71
C TYR A 166 7.79 -15.47 -3.24
N ASN A 167 8.06 -15.07 -1.99
CA ASN A 167 9.41 -14.98 -1.43
C ASN A 167 9.69 -16.09 -0.42
N SER A 168 8.96 -16.12 0.70
CA SER A 168 9.14 -17.10 1.78
C SER A 168 7.96 -17.11 2.74
N TYR A 169 7.70 -18.27 3.34
CA TYR A 169 6.66 -18.42 4.35
C TYR A 169 6.88 -17.50 5.57
N ASP A 170 8.12 -17.42 6.07
CA ASP A 170 8.41 -16.66 7.29
C ASP A 170 8.15 -15.16 7.10
N GLU A 171 8.51 -14.61 5.95
CA GLU A 171 8.23 -13.21 5.60
C GLU A 171 6.72 -12.94 5.48
N THR A 172 5.97 -13.85 4.85
CA THR A 172 4.50 -13.75 4.80
C THR A 172 3.88 -13.73 6.19
N MET A 173 4.33 -14.60 7.08
CA MET A 173 3.80 -14.66 8.44
C MET A 173 4.19 -13.43 9.28
N ASP A 174 5.39 -12.88 9.09
CA ASP A 174 5.80 -11.62 9.74
C ASP A 174 4.90 -10.45 9.29
N TYR A 175 4.68 -10.29 7.98
CA TYR A 175 3.77 -9.26 7.48
C TYR A 175 2.33 -9.47 7.96
N LEU A 176 1.83 -10.72 8.00
CA LEU A 176 0.49 -11.02 8.47
C LEU A 176 0.31 -10.68 9.95
N ASN A 177 1.31 -11.00 10.77
CA ASN A 177 1.32 -10.65 12.18
C ASN A 177 1.31 -9.13 12.40
N ARG A 178 2.17 -8.38 11.69
CA ARG A 178 2.19 -6.90 11.75
C ARG A 178 0.86 -6.31 11.29
N TYR A 179 0.30 -6.80 10.19
CA TYR A 179 -0.99 -6.39 9.65
C TYR A 179 -2.11 -6.52 10.71
N CYS A 180 -2.17 -7.67 11.38
CA CYS A 180 -3.17 -7.90 12.43
C CYS A 180 -2.91 -7.14 13.73
N SER A 181 -1.65 -6.82 14.03
CA SER A 181 -1.32 -5.88 15.10
C SER A 181 -1.87 -4.47 14.83
N TYR A 182 -1.63 -3.94 13.62
CA TYR A 182 -2.17 -2.62 13.22
C TYR A 182 -3.70 -2.63 13.18
N SER A 183 -4.32 -3.70 12.66
CA SER A 183 -5.79 -3.87 12.65
C SER A 183 -6.41 -3.76 14.04
N ARG A 184 -5.81 -4.38 15.05
CA ARG A 184 -6.31 -4.30 16.43
C ARG A 184 -6.32 -2.88 16.96
N GLY A 185 -5.22 -2.13 16.77
CA GLY A 185 -5.15 -0.72 17.17
C GLY A 185 -6.14 0.16 16.42
N ILE A 186 -6.35 -0.09 15.14
CA ILE A 186 -7.35 0.60 14.31
C ILE A 186 -8.78 0.37 14.84
N LYS A 187 -9.13 -0.88 15.17
CA LYS A 187 -10.46 -1.23 15.72
C LYS A 187 -10.73 -0.56 17.07
N GLU A 188 -9.72 -0.50 17.94
CA GLU A 188 -9.82 0.24 19.22
C GLU A 188 -10.19 1.71 18.97
N VAL A 189 -9.53 2.38 18.03
CA VAL A 189 -9.81 3.79 17.72
C VAL A 189 -11.18 3.98 17.09
N ILE A 190 -11.64 3.06 16.24
CA ILE A 190 -12.99 3.10 15.67
C ILE A 190 -14.05 2.97 16.78
N ASP A 191 -13.85 2.06 17.75
CA ASP A 191 -14.74 1.94 18.91
C ASP A 191 -14.75 3.22 19.76
N LEU A 192 -13.60 3.84 20.00
CA LEU A 192 -13.52 5.14 20.67
C LEU A 192 -14.31 6.23 19.93
N ASN A 193 -14.24 6.23 18.59
CA ASN A 193 -15.01 7.17 17.78
C ASN A 193 -16.52 6.96 17.91
N ASN A 194 -16.99 5.70 17.91
CA ASN A 194 -18.40 5.38 18.10
C ASN A 194 -18.91 5.82 19.48
N ARG A 195 -18.02 5.91 20.48
CA ARG A 195 -18.30 6.46 21.82
C ARG A 195 -18.14 7.99 21.91
N LEU A 196 -18.03 8.67 20.78
CA LEU A 196 -17.88 10.13 20.65
C LEU A 196 -16.62 10.70 21.33
N PHE A 197 -15.57 9.90 21.51
CA PHE A 197 -14.32 10.34 22.13
C PHE A 197 -13.67 11.53 21.40
N PHE A 198 -13.82 11.59 20.08
CA PHE A 198 -13.21 12.61 19.22
C PHE A 198 -14.09 13.84 18.94
N LYS A 199 -15.25 13.99 19.62
CA LYS A 199 -16.23 15.04 19.29
C LYS A 199 -15.70 16.49 19.29
N ASP A 200 -14.72 16.80 20.15
CA ASP A 200 -14.07 18.14 20.20
C ASP A 200 -12.61 18.09 19.70
N ALA A 201 -12.29 17.15 18.81
CA ALA A 201 -10.99 17.13 18.11
C ALA A 201 -10.90 18.31 17.13
N ASP A 202 -9.70 18.55 16.60
CA ASP A 202 -9.53 19.55 15.53
C ASP A 202 -10.43 19.21 14.33
N PRO A 203 -11.27 20.15 13.83
CA PRO A 203 -12.23 19.85 12.78
C PRO A 203 -11.60 19.39 11.46
N GLY A 204 -10.47 19.99 11.08
CA GLY A 204 -9.75 19.64 9.85
C GLY A 204 -9.21 18.22 9.95
N LEU A 205 -8.55 17.89 11.07
CA LEU A 205 -8.05 16.55 11.32
C LEU A 205 -9.17 15.51 11.44
N TYR A 206 -10.30 15.86 12.06
CA TYR A 206 -11.45 14.98 12.22
C TYR A 206 -12.10 14.62 10.88
N TYR A 207 -12.09 15.52 9.90
CA TYR A 207 -12.55 15.23 8.54
C TYR A 207 -11.73 14.12 7.86
N TYR A 208 -10.40 14.20 7.92
CA TYR A 208 -9.51 13.16 7.37
C TYR A 208 -9.68 11.82 8.11
N PHE A 209 -9.89 11.90 9.42
CA PHE A 209 -10.13 10.75 10.27
C PHE A 209 -11.40 10.00 9.90
N THR A 210 -12.54 10.69 9.82
CA THR A 210 -13.83 10.03 9.50
C THR A 210 -13.85 9.46 8.09
N SER A 211 -13.20 10.14 7.13
CA SER A 211 -12.98 9.61 5.78
C SER A 211 -12.19 8.29 5.83
N SER A 212 -11.08 8.28 6.57
CA SER A 212 -10.26 7.08 6.74
C SER A 212 -10.99 5.95 7.49
N VAL A 213 -11.84 6.27 8.46
CA VAL A 213 -12.71 5.30 9.16
C VAL A 213 -13.69 4.66 8.18
N SER A 214 -14.31 5.44 7.31
CA SER A 214 -15.22 4.94 6.27
C SER A 214 -14.51 3.94 5.35
N ASP A 215 -13.33 4.29 4.84
CA ASP A 215 -12.53 3.42 3.96
C ASP A 215 -12.13 2.12 4.64
N ILE A 216 -11.71 2.19 5.92
CA ILE A 216 -11.35 1.01 6.70
C ILE A 216 -12.55 0.12 6.99
N ASN A 217 -13.71 0.71 7.30
CA ASN A 217 -14.94 -0.06 7.53
C ASN A 217 -15.35 -0.84 6.28
N ALA A 218 -15.24 -0.25 5.09
CA ALA A 218 -15.48 -0.95 3.83
C ALA A 218 -14.54 -2.15 3.62
N LYS A 219 -13.32 -2.09 4.15
CA LYS A 219 -12.31 -3.16 4.06
C LYS A 219 -12.29 -4.13 5.24
N MET A 220 -13.13 -3.91 6.25
CA MET A 220 -13.14 -4.70 7.49
C MET A 220 -13.34 -6.21 7.26
N PRO A 221 -14.17 -6.67 6.31
CA PRO A 221 -14.29 -8.11 6.01
C PRO A 221 -12.94 -8.74 5.61
N SER A 222 -12.18 -8.10 4.73
CA SER A 222 -10.85 -8.58 4.30
C SER A 222 -9.82 -8.52 5.43
N ILE A 223 -9.86 -7.45 6.23
CA ILE A 223 -9.02 -7.31 7.43
C ILE A 223 -9.28 -8.46 8.41
N ASN A 224 -10.55 -8.74 8.71
CA ASN A 224 -10.95 -9.80 9.63
C ASN A 224 -10.53 -11.18 9.12
N ARG A 225 -10.75 -11.46 7.83
CA ARG A 225 -10.33 -12.72 7.21
C ARG A 225 -8.83 -12.96 7.36
N ASN A 226 -7.99 -11.96 7.10
CA ASN A 226 -6.54 -12.08 7.27
C ASN A 226 -6.16 -12.43 8.72
N CYS A 227 -6.81 -11.82 9.71
CA CYS A 227 -6.52 -12.15 11.10
C CYS A 227 -7.08 -13.50 11.55
N GLN A 228 -8.21 -13.93 11.00
CA GLN A 228 -8.67 -15.31 11.18
C GLN A 228 -7.70 -16.33 10.58
N ILE A 229 -7.09 -16.03 9.43
CA ILE A 229 -6.04 -16.87 8.83
C ILE A 229 -4.82 -16.93 9.76
N LEU A 230 -4.38 -15.80 10.31
CA LEU A 230 -3.30 -15.76 11.29
C LEU A 230 -3.64 -16.63 12.51
N ASP A 231 -4.78 -16.38 13.14
CA ASP A 231 -5.23 -17.12 14.34
C ASP A 231 -5.29 -18.63 14.04
N LYS A 232 -5.94 -19.03 12.94
CA LYS A 232 -6.02 -20.43 12.51
C LYS A 232 -4.64 -21.04 12.27
N SER A 233 -3.70 -20.30 11.68
CA SER A 233 -2.34 -20.79 11.42
C SER A 233 -1.55 -21.02 12.71
N THR A 234 -1.83 -20.26 13.77
CA THR A 234 -1.16 -20.45 15.08
C THR A 234 -1.68 -21.66 15.84
N VAL A 235 -2.96 -22.02 15.67
CA VAL A 235 -3.61 -23.11 16.44
C VAL A 235 -3.75 -24.42 15.68
N THR A 236 -3.72 -24.40 14.34
CA THR A 236 -3.88 -25.59 13.50
C THR A 236 -2.60 -25.84 12.70
N PRO A 237 -1.71 -26.75 13.16
CA PRO A 237 -0.43 -27.01 12.49
C PRO A 237 -0.57 -27.43 11.02
N ASP A 238 -1.62 -28.17 10.68
CA ASP A 238 -1.87 -28.58 9.30
C ASP A 238 -2.27 -27.40 8.40
N PHE A 239 -3.04 -26.44 8.93
CA PHE A 239 -3.33 -25.21 8.21
C PHE A 239 -2.07 -24.35 8.00
N ALA A 240 -1.19 -24.27 8.99
CA ALA A 240 0.11 -23.63 8.83
C ALA A 240 0.96 -24.31 7.73
N LYS A 241 0.97 -25.66 7.68
CA LYS A 241 1.65 -26.40 6.61
C LYS A 241 1.07 -26.11 5.23
N LEU A 242 -0.26 -25.99 5.11
CA LEU A 242 -0.91 -25.64 3.83
C LEU A 242 -0.40 -24.30 3.29
N ILE A 243 -0.38 -23.27 4.14
CA ILE A 243 0.15 -21.95 3.78
C ILE A 243 1.64 -22.08 3.41
N LYS A 244 2.44 -22.72 4.28
CA LYS A 244 3.88 -22.87 4.06
C LYS A 244 4.23 -23.55 2.74
N TYR A 245 3.64 -24.71 2.47
CA TYR A 245 3.91 -25.44 1.24
C TYR A 245 3.44 -24.67 0.02
N THR A 246 2.30 -23.98 0.09
CA THR A 246 1.82 -23.18 -1.04
C THR A 246 2.74 -21.99 -1.31
N VAL A 247 3.18 -21.26 -0.28
CA VAL A 247 4.10 -20.12 -0.42
C VAL A 247 5.49 -20.55 -0.93
N GLU A 248 6.03 -21.66 -0.44
CA GLU A 248 7.29 -22.20 -0.98
C GLU A 248 7.12 -22.65 -2.44
N GLY A 249 5.98 -23.26 -2.80
CA GLY A 249 5.65 -23.57 -4.19
C GLY A 249 5.64 -22.33 -5.09
N ASN A 250 5.01 -21.24 -4.63
CA ASN A 250 4.96 -19.96 -5.33
C ASN A 250 6.35 -19.38 -5.58
N LYS A 251 7.24 -19.49 -4.58
CA LYS A 251 8.64 -19.04 -4.67
C LYS A 251 9.42 -19.80 -5.74
N TYR A 252 9.28 -21.12 -5.83
CA TYR A 252 9.91 -21.89 -6.91
C TYR A 252 9.27 -21.60 -8.27
N PHE A 253 7.95 -21.44 -8.32
CA PHE A 253 7.22 -21.06 -9.52
C PHE A 253 7.69 -19.70 -10.08
N ALA A 254 7.88 -18.69 -9.22
CA ALA A 254 8.41 -17.38 -9.62
C ALA A 254 9.81 -17.46 -10.25
N LYS A 255 10.60 -18.47 -9.84
CA LYS A 255 11.93 -18.77 -10.40
C LYS A 255 11.88 -19.69 -11.63
N LYS A 256 10.69 -20.06 -12.10
CA LYS A 256 10.44 -21.05 -13.16
C LYS A 256 11.02 -22.44 -12.87
N ASP A 257 11.24 -22.75 -11.59
CA ASP A 257 11.61 -24.09 -11.14
C ASP A 257 10.33 -24.92 -10.91
N TYR A 258 9.73 -25.32 -12.03
CA TYR A 258 8.44 -26.01 -12.03
C TYR A 258 8.50 -27.35 -11.28
N SER A 259 9.64 -28.05 -11.33
CA SER A 259 9.80 -29.35 -10.66
C SER A 259 9.64 -29.21 -9.15
N ASN A 260 10.36 -28.26 -8.54
CA ASN A 260 10.23 -28.01 -7.11
C ASN A 260 8.87 -27.41 -6.75
N ALA A 261 8.34 -26.47 -7.55
CA ALA A 261 7.02 -25.90 -7.33
C ALA A 261 5.92 -26.98 -7.25
N ILE A 262 5.90 -27.93 -8.20
CA ILE A 262 4.96 -29.05 -8.23
C ILE A 262 5.06 -29.91 -6.96
N ILE A 263 6.27 -30.20 -6.48
CA ILE A 263 6.49 -30.98 -5.26
C ILE A 263 5.82 -30.31 -4.05
N TYR A 264 6.03 -29.00 -3.90
CA TYR A 264 5.46 -28.24 -2.79
C TYR A 264 3.93 -28.12 -2.87
N TYR A 265 3.35 -27.85 -4.03
CA TYR A 265 1.89 -27.83 -4.15
C TYR A 265 1.26 -29.21 -3.90
N LYS A 266 1.90 -30.29 -4.38
CA LYS A 266 1.46 -31.67 -4.06
C LYS A 266 1.61 -31.96 -2.57
N ALA A 267 2.62 -31.42 -1.89
CA ALA A 267 2.74 -31.53 -0.44
C ALA A 267 1.60 -30.79 0.30
N ALA A 268 1.18 -29.62 -0.18
CA ALA A 268 -0.01 -28.93 0.35
C ALA A 268 -1.28 -29.78 0.14
N LEU A 269 -1.51 -30.28 -1.08
CA LEU A 269 -2.70 -31.07 -1.40
C LEU A 269 -2.75 -32.45 -0.72
N ARG A 270 -1.62 -32.96 -0.22
CA ARG A 270 -1.60 -34.15 0.66
C ARG A 270 -2.09 -33.85 2.07
N VAL A 271 -2.00 -32.60 2.51
CA VAL A 271 -2.54 -32.16 3.82
C VAL A 271 -4.04 -31.92 3.69
N ASP A 272 -4.45 -31.24 2.62
CA ASP A 272 -5.86 -30.99 2.30
C ASP A 272 -6.03 -30.88 0.77
N ASP A 273 -6.69 -31.87 0.16
CA ASP A 273 -6.92 -31.96 -1.28
C ASP A 273 -7.92 -30.91 -1.81
N SER A 274 -8.63 -30.27 -0.89
CA SER A 274 -9.63 -29.25 -1.14
C SER A 274 -9.07 -27.83 -0.93
N PHE A 275 -7.75 -27.71 -0.70
CA PHE A 275 -7.07 -26.42 -0.62
C PHE A 275 -6.87 -25.79 -2.00
N TYR A 276 -7.92 -25.11 -2.48
CA TYR A 276 -7.99 -24.55 -3.84
C TYR A 276 -6.82 -23.64 -4.25
N PRO A 277 -6.22 -22.80 -3.39
CA PRO A 277 -5.04 -22.02 -3.79
C PRO A 277 -3.89 -22.91 -4.29
N ALA A 278 -3.57 -23.99 -3.59
CA ALA A 278 -2.55 -24.94 -4.03
C ALA A 278 -2.97 -25.69 -5.30
N LYS A 279 -4.25 -26.05 -5.41
CA LYS A 279 -4.79 -26.74 -6.59
C LYS A 279 -4.68 -25.91 -7.86
N LYS A 280 -5.13 -24.65 -7.81
CA LYS A 280 -4.99 -23.68 -8.90
C LYS A 280 -3.52 -23.50 -9.28
N ASN A 281 -2.64 -23.29 -8.29
CA ASN A 281 -1.22 -23.04 -8.57
C ASN A 281 -0.50 -24.28 -9.12
N LEU A 282 -0.90 -25.48 -8.71
CA LEU A 282 -0.41 -26.73 -9.30
C LEU A 282 -0.80 -26.83 -10.78
N ILE A 283 -2.07 -26.61 -11.12
CA ILE A 283 -2.57 -26.66 -12.50
C ILE A 283 -1.82 -25.64 -13.37
N GLU A 284 -1.66 -24.41 -12.89
CA GLU A 284 -0.90 -23.37 -13.61
C GLU A 284 0.56 -23.77 -13.84
N THR A 285 1.20 -24.32 -12.81
CA THR A 285 2.59 -24.75 -12.86
C THR A 285 2.79 -25.90 -13.84
N GLU A 286 1.92 -26.92 -13.79
CA GLU A 286 1.96 -28.05 -14.72
C GLU A 286 1.62 -27.59 -16.15
N PHE A 287 0.66 -26.67 -16.33
CA PHE A 287 0.36 -26.07 -17.63
C PHE A 287 1.58 -25.39 -18.25
N GLN A 288 2.25 -24.50 -17.50
CA GLN A 288 3.42 -23.78 -17.99
C GLN A 288 4.59 -24.73 -18.32
N ASN A 289 4.79 -25.76 -17.47
CA ASN A 289 5.82 -26.78 -17.71
C ASN A 289 5.52 -27.59 -18.98
N GLN A 290 4.29 -28.08 -19.16
CA GLN A 290 3.90 -28.84 -20.36
C GLN A 290 3.94 -27.96 -21.62
N LEU A 291 3.56 -26.68 -21.51
CA LEU A 291 3.69 -25.72 -22.60
C LEU A 291 5.14 -25.59 -23.03
N SER A 292 6.06 -25.38 -22.09
CA SER A 292 7.51 -25.31 -22.37
C SER A 292 8.02 -26.59 -23.06
N LEU A 293 7.69 -27.76 -22.52
CA LEU A 293 8.09 -29.05 -23.09
C LEU A 293 7.53 -29.29 -24.50
N SER A 294 6.28 -28.88 -24.75
CA SER A 294 5.64 -29.03 -26.06
C SER A 294 6.35 -28.21 -27.14
N LEU A 295 6.80 -26.99 -26.80
CA LEU A 295 7.55 -26.13 -27.70
C LEU A 295 8.92 -26.72 -28.02
N MET A 296 9.59 -27.32 -27.03
CA MET A 296 10.90 -27.97 -27.23
C MET A 296 10.78 -29.22 -28.10
N LYS A 297 9.73 -30.04 -27.91
CA LYS A 297 9.54 -31.31 -28.62
C LYS A 297 8.82 -31.18 -29.95
N LYS A 298 8.21 -30.02 -30.23
CA LYS A 298 7.26 -29.81 -31.33
C LYS A 298 6.11 -30.83 -31.32
N ASP A 299 5.68 -31.23 -30.13
CA ASP A 299 4.59 -32.17 -29.89
C ASP A 299 3.68 -31.63 -28.79
N LYS A 300 2.41 -31.41 -29.14
CA LYS A 300 1.39 -30.85 -28.24
C LYS A 300 0.53 -31.91 -27.57
N THR A 301 0.65 -33.20 -27.88
CA THR A 301 -0.28 -34.24 -27.41
C THR A 301 -0.37 -34.28 -25.89
N LYS A 302 0.76 -34.26 -25.17
CA LYS A 302 0.76 -34.26 -23.70
C LYS A 302 0.13 -33.01 -23.10
N LEU A 303 0.37 -31.85 -23.71
CA LEU A 303 -0.20 -30.57 -23.29
C LEU A 303 -1.72 -30.56 -23.48
N VAL A 304 -2.20 -31.01 -24.64
CA VAL A 304 -3.63 -31.06 -24.98
C VAL A 304 -4.38 -32.00 -24.04
N ASN A 305 -3.85 -33.20 -23.78
CA ASN A 305 -4.45 -34.13 -22.83
C ASN A 305 -4.55 -33.52 -21.43
N PHE A 306 -3.44 -32.93 -20.94
CA PHE A 306 -3.42 -32.23 -19.66
C PHE A 306 -4.46 -31.11 -19.57
N ILE A 307 -4.63 -30.31 -20.63
CA ILE A 307 -5.63 -29.25 -20.67
C ILE A 307 -7.03 -29.85 -20.49
N TYR A 308 -7.39 -30.88 -21.26
CA TYR A 308 -8.72 -31.49 -21.15
C TYR A 308 -8.99 -32.05 -19.75
N ASP A 309 -8.01 -32.70 -19.13
CA ASP A 309 -8.13 -33.25 -17.77
C ASP A 309 -8.31 -32.14 -16.73
N SER A 310 -7.59 -31.03 -16.90
CA SER A 310 -7.54 -29.94 -15.91
C SER A 310 -8.70 -28.95 -15.98
N LEU A 311 -9.39 -28.82 -17.12
CA LEU A 311 -10.50 -27.87 -17.26
C LEU A 311 -11.65 -28.17 -16.29
N GLY A 312 -11.96 -29.44 -16.06
CA GLY A 312 -12.99 -29.86 -15.10
C GLY A 312 -12.59 -29.56 -13.64
N GLU A 313 -11.30 -29.65 -13.31
CA GLU A 313 -10.82 -29.27 -11.98
C GLU A 313 -10.94 -27.76 -11.74
N LEU A 314 -10.65 -26.93 -12.76
CA LEU A 314 -10.84 -25.48 -12.66
C LEU A 314 -12.32 -25.11 -12.51
N ASP A 315 -13.23 -25.84 -13.12
CA ASP A 315 -14.67 -25.66 -12.89
C ASP A 315 -15.07 -25.92 -11.44
N ASN A 316 -14.49 -26.93 -10.80
CA ASN A 316 -14.69 -27.19 -9.38
C ASN A 316 -14.11 -26.08 -8.48
N VAL A 317 -12.97 -25.48 -8.87
CA VAL A 317 -12.40 -24.33 -8.17
C VAL A 317 -13.33 -23.11 -8.27
N ILE A 318 -13.90 -22.86 -9.46
CA ILE A 318 -14.82 -21.74 -9.71
C ILE A 318 -16.15 -21.92 -8.97
N SER A 319 -16.70 -23.14 -8.91
CA SER A 319 -17.99 -23.38 -8.25
C SER A 319 -17.94 -23.34 -6.73
N SER A 320 -16.74 -23.38 -6.13
CA SER A 320 -16.55 -23.50 -4.67
C SER A 320 -16.24 -22.15 -3.99
N THR A 321 -16.46 -21.03 -4.68
CA THR A 321 -16.12 -19.65 -4.30
C THR A 321 -16.51 -19.24 -2.89
N GLU A 322 -17.67 -19.69 -2.40
CA GLU A 322 -18.20 -19.33 -1.08
C GLU A 322 -17.45 -20.00 0.09
N SER A 323 -16.65 -21.04 -0.18
CA SER A 323 -16.00 -21.88 0.83
C SER A 323 -14.46 -21.87 0.77
N ILE A 324 -13.87 -21.06 -0.11
CA ILE A 324 -12.44 -21.10 -0.38
C ILE A 324 -11.66 -20.71 0.88
N THR A 325 -10.91 -21.66 1.42
CA THR A 325 -9.86 -21.36 2.38
C THR A 325 -8.71 -20.70 1.62
N GLN A 326 -8.51 -19.40 1.81
CA GLN A 326 -7.58 -18.59 1.04
C GLN A 326 -6.20 -18.46 1.71
N LEU A 327 -5.21 -18.09 0.90
CA LEU A 327 -3.93 -17.62 1.41
C LEU A 327 -4.09 -16.24 2.07
N PRO A 328 -3.19 -15.89 3.01
CA PRO A 328 -3.07 -14.52 3.51
C PRO A 328 -2.97 -13.54 2.34
N PHE A 329 -3.56 -12.36 2.50
CA PHE A 329 -3.53 -11.25 1.55
C PHE A 329 -4.12 -11.52 0.16
N SER A 330 -4.63 -12.72 -0.10
CA SER A 330 -5.31 -13.05 -1.35
C SER A 330 -6.70 -12.41 -1.36
N ASP A 331 -7.01 -11.63 -2.39
CA ASP A 331 -8.37 -11.15 -2.64
C ASP A 331 -9.21 -12.23 -3.34
N SER A 332 -10.48 -12.36 -2.95
CA SER A 332 -11.36 -13.40 -3.49
C SER A 332 -11.65 -13.18 -4.97
N ASP A 333 -11.96 -11.94 -5.34
CA ASP A 333 -12.32 -11.60 -6.71
C ASP A 333 -11.09 -11.71 -7.61
N LYS A 334 -9.92 -11.25 -7.14
CA LYS A 334 -8.65 -11.47 -7.85
C LYS A 334 -8.34 -12.96 -8.02
N PHE A 335 -8.58 -13.78 -7.00
CA PHE A 335 -8.36 -15.23 -7.10
C PHE A 335 -9.23 -15.84 -8.20
N ILE A 336 -10.54 -15.56 -8.20
CA ILE A 336 -11.47 -16.06 -9.20
C ILE A 336 -11.14 -15.54 -10.59
N SER A 337 -10.84 -14.25 -10.71
CA SER A 337 -10.37 -13.65 -11.96
C SER A 337 -9.14 -14.38 -12.51
N SER A 338 -8.19 -14.76 -11.65
CA SER A 338 -7.00 -15.50 -12.04
C SER A 338 -7.31 -16.93 -12.52
N VAL A 339 -8.28 -17.61 -11.89
CA VAL A 339 -8.72 -18.96 -12.29
C VAL A 339 -9.41 -18.92 -13.67
N LEU A 340 -10.31 -17.95 -13.87
CA LEU A 340 -11.00 -17.72 -15.15
C LEU A 340 -10.00 -17.42 -16.27
N SER A 341 -9.02 -16.56 -15.99
CA SER A 341 -7.96 -16.20 -16.94
C SER A 341 -7.08 -17.40 -17.30
N LEU A 342 -6.70 -18.22 -16.32
CA LEU A 342 -5.95 -19.46 -16.54
C LEU A 342 -6.74 -20.43 -17.42
N LYS A 343 -8.02 -20.63 -17.12
CA LYS A 343 -8.91 -21.48 -17.92
C LYS A 343 -8.98 -21.00 -19.37
N ALA A 344 -9.16 -19.70 -19.58
CA ALA A 344 -9.20 -19.09 -20.91
C ALA A 344 -7.86 -19.26 -21.66
N ALA A 345 -6.73 -19.09 -20.97
CA ALA A 345 -5.40 -19.30 -21.53
C ALA A 345 -5.19 -20.75 -21.98
N MET A 346 -5.58 -21.72 -21.17
CA MET A 346 -5.52 -23.15 -21.50
C MET A 346 -6.40 -23.48 -22.71
N MET A 347 -7.62 -22.95 -22.75
CA MET A 347 -8.52 -23.12 -23.90
C MET A 347 -7.96 -22.50 -25.18
N SER A 348 -7.24 -21.37 -25.10
CA SER A 348 -6.64 -20.73 -26.27
C SER A 348 -5.60 -21.60 -26.98
N VAL A 349 -4.93 -22.50 -26.26
CA VAL A 349 -3.97 -23.46 -26.83
C VAL A 349 -4.66 -24.51 -27.70
N LEU A 350 -5.95 -24.78 -27.46
CA LEU A 350 -6.75 -25.74 -28.24
C LEU A 350 -7.21 -25.19 -29.59
N ILE A 351 -7.03 -23.88 -29.83
CA ILE A 351 -7.28 -23.27 -31.13
C ILE A 351 -6.08 -23.58 -32.03
N ASP A 352 -6.27 -24.50 -32.97
CA ASP A 352 -5.28 -24.90 -33.98
C ASP A 352 -5.88 -24.81 -35.39
N ASP A 353 -5.06 -24.91 -36.43
CA ASP A 353 -5.52 -24.82 -37.82
C ASP A 353 -6.38 -26.04 -38.25
N ASN A 354 -6.34 -27.12 -37.48
CA ASN A 354 -7.00 -28.39 -37.81
C ASN A 354 -8.38 -28.59 -37.17
N ILE A 355 -8.93 -27.61 -36.45
CA ILE A 355 -10.29 -27.68 -35.88
C ILE A 355 -11.31 -27.04 -36.83
N SER A 356 -12.52 -27.57 -36.88
CA SER A 356 -13.58 -26.99 -37.70
C SER A 356 -13.95 -25.57 -37.23
N ASP A 357 -14.34 -24.70 -38.17
CA ASP A 357 -14.71 -23.31 -37.88
C ASP A 357 -15.81 -23.21 -36.82
N SER A 358 -16.78 -24.11 -36.84
CA SER A 358 -17.83 -24.17 -35.81
C SER A 358 -17.28 -24.48 -34.41
N LYS A 359 -16.33 -25.43 -34.31
CA LYS A 359 -15.69 -25.77 -33.03
C LYS A 359 -14.79 -24.62 -32.55
N LYS A 360 -14.06 -23.99 -33.47
CA LYS A 360 -13.23 -22.82 -33.21
C LYS A 360 -14.05 -21.65 -32.66
N ALA A 361 -15.12 -21.27 -33.37
CA ALA A 361 -16.03 -20.21 -32.95
C ALA A 361 -16.65 -20.48 -31.56
N ARG A 362 -16.98 -21.75 -31.26
CA ARG A 362 -17.47 -22.13 -29.92
C ARG A 362 -16.41 -21.95 -28.84
N ILE A 363 -15.16 -22.36 -29.09
CA ILE A 363 -14.06 -22.19 -28.12
C ILE A 363 -13.78 -20.69 -27.91
N GLU A 364 -13.70 -19.93 -29.00
CA GLU A 364 -13.48 -18.48 -28.97
C GLU A 364 -14.57 -17.74 -28.20
N LYS A 365 -15.85 -18.09 -28.42
CA LYS A 365 -16.96 -17.54 -27.62
C LYS A 365 -16.77 -17.83 -26.13
N ASN A 366 -16.49 -19.08 -25.76
CA ASN A 366 -16.28 -19.44 -24.36
C ASN A 366 -15.08 -18.71 -23.73
N ILE A 367 -13.99 -18.53 -24.48
CA ILE A 367 -12.82 -17.75 -24.03
C ILE A 367 -13.24 -16.30 -23.78
N ASN A 368 -13.95 -15.68 -24.72
CA ASN A 368 -14.41 -14.29 -24.57
C ASN A 368 -15.29 -14.11 -23.33
N ASP A 369 -16.23 -15.03 -23.10
CA ASP A 369 -17.11 -15.00 -21.92
C ASP A 369 -16.28 -15.10 -20.62
N LEU A 370 -15.35 -16.06 -20.53
CA LEU A 370 -14.45 -16.22 -19.37
C LEU A 370 -13.59 -14.98 -19.11
N LEU A 371 -13.07 -14.34 -20.16
CA LEU A 371 -12.21 -13.16 -20.03
C LEU A 371 -13.01 -11.93 -19.59
N ASN A 372 -14.24 -11.76 -20.09
CA ASN A 372 -15.13 -10.69 -19.65
C ASN A 372 -15.52 -10.87 -18.17
N ASP A 373 -15.83 -12.11 -17.76
CA ASP A 373 -16.09 -12.42 -16.35
C ASP A 373 -14.85 -12.18 -15.49
N ALA A 374 -13.65 -12.58 -15.94
CA ALA A 374 -12.40 -12.30 -15.24
C ALA A 374 -12.19 -10.79 -15.01
N ILE A 375 -12.44 -9.96 -16.04
CA ILE A 375 -12.32 -8.50 -15.95
C ILE A 375 -13.39 -7.88 -15.03
N LYS A 376 -14.58 -8.49 -14.95
CA LYS A 376 -15.63 -8.05 -14.02
C LYS A 376 -15.19 -8.23 -12.56
N TYR A 377 -14.52 -9.35 -12.24
CA TYR A 377 -13.99 -9.60 -10.90
C TYR A 377 -12.73 -8.78 -10.59
N ASP A 378 -11.80 -8.67 -11.55
CA ASP A 378 -10.60 -7.83 -11.40
C ASP A 378 -10.38 -7.00 -12.67
N PRO A 379 -10.84 -5.73 -12.68
CA PRO A 379 -10.64 -4.82 -13.79
C PRO A 379 -9.17 -4.53 -14.12
N GLN A 380 -8.21 -4.89 -13.26
CA GLN A 380 -6.78 -4.71 -13.49
C GLN A 380 -6.08 -5.99 -13.97
N ASN A 381 -6.79 -7.12 -14.12
CA ASN A 381 -6.19 -8.37 -14.53
C ASN A 381 -5.53 -8.25 -15.91
N LYS A 382 -4.19 -8.21 -15.90
CA LYS A 382 -3.35 -8.02 -17.08
C LYS A 382 -3.43 -9.20 -18.05
N MET A 383 -3.43 -10.43 -17.53
CA MET A 383 -3.50 -11.64 -18.35
C MET A 383 -4.81 -11.68 -19.14
N ALA A 384 -5.93 -11.37 -18.50
CA ALA A 384 -7.23 -11.37 -19.16
C ALA A 384 -7.28 -10.34 -20.29
N LYS A 385 -6.83 -9.11 -20.01
CA LYS A 385 -6.76 -8.02 -20.99
C LYS A 385 -5.86 -8.35 -22.18
N GLU A 386 -4.68 -8.89 -21.91
CA GLU A 386 -3.73 -9.26 -22.97
C GLU A 386 -4.28 -10.38 -23.87
N LEU A 387 -4.93 -11.40 -23.29
CA LEU A 387 -5.58 -12.46 -24.05
C LEU A 387 -6.75 -11.93 -24.88
N LEU A 388 -7.58 -11.07 -24.30
CA LEU A 388 -8.72 -10.46 -24.98
C LEU A 388 -8.26 -9.65 -26.19
N ASN A 389 -7.23 -8.82 -26.00
CA ASN A 389 -6.65 -8.02 -27.06
C ASN A 389 -6.08 -8.92 -28.16
N ARG A 390 -5.23 -9.90 -27.80
CA ARG A 390 -4.58 -10.79 -28.76
C ARG A 390 -5.56 -11.60 -29.62
N LEU A 391 -6.68 -12.03 -29.04
CA LEU A 391 -7.61 -12.94 -29.71
C LEU A 391 -8.76 -12.22 -30.43
N PHE A 392 -9.20 -11.05 -29.93
CA PHE A 392 -10.45 -10.42 -30.40
C PHE A 392 -10.31 -8.95 -30.82
N GLN A 393 -9.23 -8.26 -30.46
CA GLN A 393 -9.01 -6.86 -30.84
C GLN A 393 -7.80 -6.79 -31.77
N LYS A 394 -8.04 -6.89 -33.07
CA LYS A 394 -7.02 -6.61 -34.10
C LYS A 394 -6.95 -5.12 -34.39
#